data_AF-A0A960N3A2-F1
#
_entry.id   AF-A0A960N3A2-F1
#
_cell.length_a   1.000
_cell.length_b   1.000
_cell.length_c   1.000
_cell.angle_alpha   90.00
_cell.angle_beta   90.00
_cell.angle_gamma   90.00
#
_symmetry.space_group_name_H-M   'P 1'
#
loop_
_entity.id
_entity.type
_entity.pdbx_description
1 polymer ?
#
loop_
_entity_poly.entity_id
_entity_poly.type
_entity_poly.pdbx_seq_one_letter_code
_entity_poly.pdbx_strand_id
1 'polypeptide(L)'
;MRSRLVILSVWCGVAMAASLRAAPMLVEEGQPRAEIVISDTPARSARLAAAELRETIEKMSGARLPIVTQPSGKGITMVFVGQSSHTRQKGISIDG
;
A
#
# COMPACT_ATOMS: atom_id res chain seq x y z
N MET A 1 -52.20 -24.31 7.45
CA MET A 1 -51.20 -24.36 6.34
C MET A 1 -50.82 -22.97 5.80
N ARG A 2 -50.62 -21.95 6.66
CA ARG A 2 -50.27 -20.56 6.25
C ARG A 2 -48.92 -20.05 6.81
N SER A 3 -48.21 -20.87 7.59
CA SER A 3 -47.02 -20.42 8.34
C SER A 3 -45.69 -21.05 7.90
N ARG A 4 -45.66 -21.78 6.77
CA ARG A 4 -44.41 -22.35 6.22
C ARG A 4 -43.76 -21.49 5.13
N LEU A 5 -44.47 -20.47 4.64
CA LEU A 5 -44.02 -19.61 3.53
C LEU A 5 -43.26 -18.35 3.98
N VAL A 6 -43.32 -17.98 5.27
CA VAL A 6 -42.65 -16.77 5.79
C VAL A 6 -41.21 -17.03 6.23
N ILE A 7 -40.82 -18.31 6.41
CA ILE A 7 -39.45 -18.65 6.82
C ILE A 7 -38.47 -18.62 5.63
N LEU A 8 -38.97 -18.75 4.39
CA LEU A 8 -38.12 -18.76 3.19
C LEU A 8 -37.72 -17.35 2.71
N SER A 9 -38.38 -16.30 3.19
CA SER A 9 -38.09 -14.91 2.81
C SER A 9 -37.09 -14.19 3.73
N VAL A 10 -36.69 -14.79 4.87
CA VAL A 10 -35.75 -14.19 5.82
C VAL A 10 -34.29 -14.60 5.56
N TRP A 11 -34.05 -15.54 4.65
CA TRP A 11 -32.73 -16.12 4.38
C TRP A 11 -32.09 -15.65 3.06
N CYS A 12 -32.50 -14.48 2.57
CA CYS A 12 -31.87 -13.81 1.42
C CYS A 12 -31.54 -12.35 1.78
N GLY A 13 -31.10 -12.13 3.02
CA GLY A 13 -30.77 -10.80 3.56
C GLY A 13 -29.36 -10.71 4.13
N VAL A 14 -28.51 -11.72 3.93
CA VAL A 14 -27.09 -11.59 4.27
C VAL A 14 -26.44 -10.81 3.13
N ALA A 15 -26.42 -9.50 3.33
CA ALA A 15 -25.75 -8.52 2.50
C ALA A 15 -24.39 -9.05 2.08
N MET A 16 -24.20 -9.14 0.77
CA MET A 16 -22.89 -9.18 0.14
C MET A 16 -22.20 -7.87 0.49
N ALA A 17 -21.57 -7.83 1.66
CA ALA A 17 -20.73 -6.73 2.08
C ALA A 17 -19.54 -6.70 1.13
N ALA A 18 -19.67 -5.93 0.05
CA ALA A 18 -18.55 -5.55 -0.77
C ALA A 18 -17.51 -4.99 0.19
N SER A 19 -16.38 -5.69 0.33
CA SER A 19 -15.28 -5.21 1.15
C SER A 19 -14.77 -3.93 0.48
N LEU A 20 -15.17 -2.76 0.99
CA LEU A 20 -14.54 -1.50 0.62
C LEU A 20 -13.11 -1.55 1.13
N ARG A 21 -12.21 -2.04 0.28
CA ARG A 21 -10.79 -2.07 0.58
C ARG A 21 -10.28 -0.65 0.38
N ALA A 22 -10.10 0.08 1.46
CA ALA A 22 -9.55 1.43 1.42
C ALA A 22 -8.25 1.43 0.63
N ALA A 23 -8.07 2.44 -0.23
CA ALA A 23 -6.84 2.59 -0.99
C ALA A 23 -5.65 2.72 -0.02
N PRO A 24 -4.46 2.18 -0.37
CA PRO A 24 -3.28 2.35 0.46
C PRO A 24 -2.94 3.84 0.58
N MET A 25 -2.87 4.33 1.82
CA MET A 25 -2.52 5.73 2.10
C MET A 25 -1.01 5.87 2.33
N LEU A 26 -0.44 6.97 1.83
CA LEU A 26 0.95 7.35 2.10
C LEU A 26 1.07 8.10 3.42
N VAL A 27 0.09 8.96 3.69
CA VAL A 27 0.00 9.81 4.87
C VAL A 27 -1.46 9.87 5.31
N GLU A 28 -1.72 9.78 6.61
CA GLU A 28 -3.04 9.87 7.22
C GLU A 28 -2.92 10.76 8.46
N GLU A 29 -3.74 11.82 8.56
CA GLU A 29 -3.70 12.78 9.68
C GLU A 29 -2.29 13.35 9.97
N GLY A 30 -1.52 13.65 8.91
CA GLY A 30 -0.15 14.16 9.03
C GLY A 30 0.87 13.12 9.52
N GLN A 31 0.49 11.84 9.65
CA GLN A 31 1.37 10.75 10.06
C GLN A 31 1.75 9.87 8.86
N PRO A 32 3.03 9.46 8.73
CA PRO A 32 3.46 8.57 7.67
C PRO A 32 2.82 7.18 7.83
N ARG A 33 2.13 6.71 6.78
CA ARG A 33 1.50 5.37 6.73
C ARG A 33 2.16 4.44 5.72
N ALA A 34 3.18 4.94 5.04
CA ALA A 34 3.97 4.21 4.07
C ALA A 34 5.46 4.34 4.36
N GLU A 35 6.23 3.44 3.76
CA GLU A 35 7.68 3.48 3.72
C GLU A 35 8.17 3.41 2.28
N ILE A 36 9.27 4.09 1.99
CA ILE A 36 9.94 4.03 0.70
C ILE A 36 11.01 2.94 0.79
N VAL A 37 10.85 1.88 0.01
CA VAL A 37 11.76 0.74 0.02
C VAL A 37 12.70 0.83 -1.18
N ILE A 38 14.00 0.87 -0.91
CA ILE A 38 15.06 0.86 -1.92
C ILE A 38 15.95 -0.38 -1.75
N SER A 39 16.75 -0.70 -2.77
CA SER A 39 17.81 -1.72 -2.62
C SER A 39 18.85 -1.28 -1.59
N ASP A 40 19.54 -2.23 -0.97
CA ASP A 40 20.71 -1.98 -0.10
C ASP A 40 21.84 -1.28 -0.87
N THR A 41 22.05 -1.67 -2.13
CA THR A 41 22.95 -1.03 -3.08
C THR A 41 22.13 -0.42 -4.24
N PRO A 42 21.45 0.72 -4.03
CA PRO A 42 20.58 1.31 -5.04
C PRO A 42 21.40 2.01 -6.12
N ALA A 43 20.88 2.03 -7.36
CA ALA A 43 21.37 2.92 -8.40
C ALA A 43 21.32 4.39 -7.93
N ARG A 44 22.23 5.24 -8.44
CA ARG A 44 22.27 6.66 -8.07
C ARG A 44 20.92 7.35 -8.30
N SER A 45 20.28 7.07 -9.43
CA SER A 45 18.95 7.60 -9.78
C SER A 45 17.86 7.15 -8.80
N ALA A 46 17.85 5.88 -8.39
CA ALA A 46 16.88 5.37 -7.42
C ALA A 46 17.04 6.03 -6.04
N ARG A 47 18.28 6.26 -5.60
CA ARG A 47 18.57 6.97 -4.35
C ARG A 47 18.07 8.42 -4.39
N LEU A 48 18.33 9.12 -5.51
CA LEU A 48 17.84 10.49 -5.71
C LEU A 48 16.32 10.53 -5.73
N ALA A 49 15.68 9.69 -6.55
CA ALA A 49 14.23 9.63 -6.67
C ALA A 49 13.54 9.32 -5.34
N ALA A 50 14.11 8.42 -4.51
CA ALA A 50 13.58 8.14 -3.18
C ALA A 50 13.66 9.35 -2.24
N ALA A 51 14.76 10.12 -2.31
CA ALA A 51 14.92 11.34 -1.53
C ALA A 51 13.94 12.44 -1.98
N GLU A 52 13.81 12.67 -3.29
CA GLU A 52 12.90 13.66 -3.88
C GLU A 52 11.43 13.30 -3.61
N LEU A 53 11.07 12.03 -3.70
CA LEU A 53 9.73 11.56 -3.37
C LEU A 53 9.39 11.85 -1.91
N ARG A 54 10.28 11.49 -0.98
CA ARG A 54 10.09 11.79 0.45
C ARG A 54 9.93 13.28 0.69
N GLU A 55 10.82 14.09 0.13
CA GLU A 55 10.81 15.54 0.30
C GLU A 55 9.51 16.16 -0.24
N THR A 56 9.05 15.71 -1.41
CA THR A 56 7.79 16.18 -1.99
C THR A 56 6.60 15.83 -1.10
N ILE A 57 6.52 14.59 -0.60
CA ILE A 57 5.43 14.18 0.31
C ILE A 57 5.49 14.95 1.62
N GLU A 58 6.68 15.16 2.18
CA GLU A 58 6.89 15.95 3.39
C GLU A 58 6.44 17.40 3.21
N LYS A 59 6.75 18.04 2.07
CA LYS A 59 6.26 19.38 1.74
C LYS A 59 4.74 19.45 1.57
N MET A 60 4.13 18.42 0.98
CA MET A 60 2.69 18.37 0.75
C MET A 60 1.87 18.14 2.03
N SER A 61 2.43 17.38 2.98
CA SER A 61 1.64 16.81 4.09
C SER A 61 2.19 17.10 5.48
N GLY A 62 3.42 17.60 5.61
CA GLY A 62 4.15 17.69 6.86
C GLY A 62 4.69 16.35 7.39
N ALA A 63 4.34 15.22 6.76
CA ALA A 63 4.74 13.89 7.19
C ALA A 63 5.99 13.40 6.47
N ARG A 64 6.99 12.96 7.24
CA ARG A 64 8.24 12.45 6.68
C ARG A 64 8.24 10.93 6.61
N LEU A 65 8.17 10.38 5.40
CA LEU A 65 8.19 8.93 5.20
C LEU A 65 9.61 8.36 5.45
N PRO A 66 9.72 7.19 6.10
CA PRO A 66 10.99 6.50 6.23
C PRO A 66 11.46 5.95 4.88
N ILE A 67 12.77 5.99 4.64
CA ILE A 67 13.43 5.27 3.54
C ILE A 67 14.15 4.08 4.16
N VAL A 68 13.81 2.87 3.72
CA VAL A 68 14.32 1.61 4.27
C VAL A 68 14.85 0.70 3.16
N THR A 69 15.72 -0.24 3.51
CA THR A 69 16.24 -1.25 2.58
C THR A 69 15.50 -2.58 2.65
N GLN A 70 14.73 -2.78 3.71
CA GLN A 70 13.86 -3.94 3.92
C GLN A 70 12.50 -3.47 4.44
N PRO A 71 11.40 -4.10 4.03
CA PRO A 71 10.08 -3.77 4.55
C PRO A 71 9.98 -3.99 6.06
N SER A 72 9.40 -3.03 6.77
CA SER A 72 9.33 -3.07 8.24
C SER A 72 8.30 -4.07 8.78
N GLY A 73 7.36 -4.55 7.95
CA GLY A 73 6.41 -5.57 8.36
C GLY A 73 5.12 -5.60 7.53
N LYS A 74 4.16 -6.40 8.00
CA LYS A 74 2.83 -6.52 7.39
C LYS A 74 1.97 -5.31 7.77
N GLY A 75 1.14 -4.85 6.84
CA GLY A 75 0.17 -3.77 7.08
C GLY A 75 0.70 -2.35 6.83
N ILE A 76 1.96 -2.20 6.48
CA ILE A 76 2.55 -0.92 6.03
C ILE A 76 2.51 -0.86 4.51
N THR A 77 2.13 0.29 3.96
CA THR A 77 2.18 0.53 2.52
C THR A 77 3.64 0.66 2.07
N MET A 78 4.07 -0.15 1.11
CA MET A 78 5.44 -0.12 0.58
C MET A 78 5.47 0.60 -0.77
N VAL A 79 6.29 1.65 -0.88
CA VAL A 79 6.60 2.31 -2.13
C VAL A 79 7.97 1.87 -2.59
N PHE A 80 8.05 0.94 -3.54
CA PHE A 80 9.32 0.46 -4.08
C PHE A 80 9.88 1.45 -5.10
N VAL A 81 11.12 1.89 -4.90
CA VAL A 81 11.80 2.82 -5.80
C VAL A 81 13.06 2.17 -6.38
N GLY A 82 13.04 2.00 -7.70
CA GLY A 82 14.11 1.33 -8.44
C GLY A 82 14.11 -0.19 -8.30
N GLN A 83 15.06 -0.85 -8.97
CA GLN A 83 15.19 -2.31 -8.95
C GLN A 83 15.78 -2.80 -7.63
N SER A 84 15.17 -3.87 -7.08
CA SER A 84 15.65 -4.58 -5.90
C SER A 84 15.35 -6.08 -6.00
N SER A 85 15.70 -6.86 -4.98
CA SER A 85 15.22 -8.24 -4.83
C SER A 85 13.69 -8.29 -4.72
N HIS A 86 13.08 -7.35 -3.99
CA HIS A 86 11.63 -7.27 -3.77
C HIS A 86 10.85 -7.02 -5.05
N THR A 87 11.33 -6.13 -5.92
CA THR A 87 10.65 -5.82 -7.19
C THR A 87 10.79 -6.98 -8.18
N ARG A 88 11.96 -7.63 -8.23
CA ARG A 88 12.19 -8.82 -9.07
C ARG A 88 11.31 -10.00 -8.67
N GLN A 89 11.16 -10.27 -7.38
CA GLN A 89 10.23 -11.31 -6.88
C GLN A 89 8.78 -11.04 -7.29
N LYS A 90 8.42 -9.78 -7.55
CA LYS A 90 7.10 -9.35 -8.05
C LYS A 90 7.02 -9.30 -9.58
N GLY A 91 8.06 -9.72 -10.30
CA GLY A 91 8.09 -9.71 -11.77
C GLY A 91 8.30 -8.34 -12.41
N ILE A 92 8.76 -7.34 -11.64
CA ILE A 92 9.02 -5.98 -12.13
C ILE A 92 10.48 -5.87 -12.56
N SER A 93 10.74 -5.63 -13.85
CA SER A 93 12.06 -5.34 -14.41
C SER A 93 12.17 -3.90 -14.91
N ILE A 94 13.39 -3.43 -15.11
CA ILE A 94 13.69 -2.10 -15.68
C ILE A 94 13.84 -2.13 -17.20
N ASP A 95 13.92 -3.32 -17.79
CA ASP A 95 13.95 -3.53 -19.24
C ASP A 95 12.50 -3.48 -19.74
N GLY A 96 12.04 -2.27 -20.07
CA GLY A 96 10.75 -2.01 -20.72
C GLY A 96 10.87 -1.96 -22.22
#